data_AF-A0A7G8DPJ0-F1
#
_entry.id   AF-A0A7G8DPJ0-F1
#
_cell.length_a   1.000
_cell.length_b   1.000
_cell.length_c   1.000
_cell.angle_alpha   90.00
_cell.angle_beta   90.00
_cell.angle_gamma   90.00
#
_symmetry.space_group_name_H-M   'P 1'
#
loop_
_entity.id
_entity.type
_entity.pdbx_description
1 polymer ?
#
loop_
_entity_poly.entity_id
_entity_poly.type
_entity_poly.pdbx_seq_one_letter_code
_entity_poly.pdbx_strand_id
1 'polypeptide(L)' 'MPLVQTANRYLVRYRDLSGATLESCFYASDAMEARDFAREFTAELRQRPNLISAILKIA' A
#
# COMPACT_ATOMS: atom_id res chain seq x y z
N MET A 1 5.32 -26.56 8.32
CA MET A 1 4.05 -26.16 7.65
C MET A 1 4.19 -24.68 7.31
N PRO A 2 4.46 -24.27 6.06
CA PRO A 2 4.38 -22.86 5.76
C PRO A 2 2.90 -22.46 5.86
N LEU A 3 2.58 -21.47 6.71
CA LEU A 3 1.28 -20.82 6.66
C LEU A 3 1.10 -20.37 5.21
N VAL A 4 0.05 -20.86 4.54
CA VAL A 4 -0.44 -20.20 3.33
C VAL A 4 -0.86 -18.80 3.80
N GLN A 5 0.04 -17.83 3.65
CA GLN A 5 -0.30 -16.43 3.76
C GLN A 5 -1.32 -16.18 2.66
N THR A 6 -2.60 -16.11 3.06
CA THR A 6 -3.67 -15.74 2.15
C THR A 6 -3.42 -14.28 1.78
N ALA A 7 -2.74 -14.10 0.66
CA ALA A 7 -2.43 -12.78 0.13
C ALA A 7 -3.74 -12.15 -0.35
N ASN A 8 -4.19 -11.18 0.42
CA ASN A 8 -5.36 -10.38 0.10
C ASN A 8 -4.94 -9.23 -0.80
N ARG A 9 -5.86 -8.76 -1.65
CA ARG A 9 -5.58 -7.61 -2.50
C ARG A 9 -5.91 -6.34 -1.73
N TYR A 10 -4.92 -5.45 -1.63
CA TYR A 10 -5.05 -4.15 -1.01
C TYR A 10 -4.88 -3.04 -2.03
N LEU A 11 -5.77 -2.05 -1.99
CA LEU A 11 -5.67 -0.80 -2.73
C LEU A 11 -5.11 0.27 -1.80
N VAL A 12 -3.91 0.74 -2.09
CA VAL A 12 -3.26 1.84 -1.36
C VAL A 12 -3.48 3.11 -2.14
N ARG A 13 -4.21 4.05 -1.55
CA ARG A 13 -4.46 5.37 -2.11
C ARG A 13 -3.55 6.39 -1.46
N TYR A 14 -2.79 7.10 -2.26
CA TYR A 14 -1.86 8.11 -1.79
C TYR A 14 -1.90 9.37 -2.65
N ARG A 15 -1.34 10.46 -2.13
CA ARG A 15 -1.25 11.73 -2.86
C ARG A 15 0.20 11.98 -3.27
N ASP A 16 0.39 12.31 -4.54
CA ASP A 16 1.68 12.74 -5.10
C ASP A 16 2.03 14.16 -4.63
N LEU A 17 3.31 14.56 -4.77
CA LEU A 17 3.75 15.93 -4.48
C LEU A 17 3.01 17.01 -5.29
N SER A 18 2.51 16.67 -6.47
CA SER A 18 1.65 17.52 -7.30
C SER A 18 0.22 17.67 -6.77
N GLY A 19 -0.17 16.91 -5.74
CA GLY A 19 -1.52 16.88 -5.21
C GLY A 19 -2.46 15.89 -5.92
N ALA A 20 -1.98 15.20 -6.95
CA ALA A 20 -2.74 14.15 -7.63
C ALA A 20 -2.96 12.95 -6.71
N THR A 21 -4.15 12.35 -6.77
CA THR A 21 -4.45 11.12 -6.03
C THR A 21 -4.11 9.92 -6.90
N LEU A 22 -3.24 9.05 -6.40
CA LEU A 22 -2.78 7.83 -7.04
C LEU A 22 -3.24 6.61 -6.25
N GLU A 23 -3.45 5.52 -6.96
CA GLU A 23 -3.95 4.26 -6.41
C GLU A 23 -3.07 3.11 -6.90
N SER A 24 -2.51 2.34 -5.97
CA SER A 24 -1.67 1.19 -6.26
C SER A 24 -2.24 -0.06 -5.62
N CYS A 25 -2.31 -1.15 -6.38
CA CYS A 25 -2.75 -2.45 -5.88
C CYS A 25 -1.55 -3.29 -5.43
N PHE A 26 -1.61 -3.81 -4.21
CA PHE A 26 -0.62 -4.73 -3.66
C PHE A 26 -1.29 -5.99 -3.13
N TYR A 27 -0.63 -7.13 -3.29
CA TYR A 27 -1.03 -8.37 -2.63
C TYR A 27 -0.24 -8.47 -1.33
N ALA A 28 -0.95 -8.58 -0.21
CA ALA A 28 -0.32 -8.62 1.11
C ALA A 28 -1.17 -9.46 2.06
N SER A 29 -0.55 -9.96 3.12
CA SER A 29 -1.27 -10.67 4.18
C SER A 29 -2.21 -9.72 4.92
N ASP A 30 -1.70 -8.52 5.23
CA ASP A 30 -2.36 -7.50 6.06
C ASP A 30 -2.13 -6.08 5.55
N ALA A 31 -2.94 -5.13 6.02
CA ALA A 31 -2.81 -3.71 5.65
C ALA A 31 -1.44 -3.11 6.02
N MET A 32 -0.79 -3.63 7.06
CA MET A 32 0.56 -3.22 7.47
C MET A 32 1.63 -3.60 6.42
N GLU A 33 1.53 -4.81 5.87
CA GLU A 33 2.43 -5.32 4.84
C GLU A 33 2.17 -4.62 3.50
N ALA A 34 0.89 -4.38 3.16
CA ALA A 34 0.51 -3.56 2.00
C ALA A 34 1.08 -2.12 2.09
N ARG A 35 1.11 -1.54 3.30
CA ARG A 35 1.72 -0.23 3.53
C ARG A 35 3.22 -0.27 3.28
N ASP A 36 3.91 -1.32 3.73
CA ASP A 36 5.36 -1.41 3.57
C ASP A 36 5.73 -1.60 2.09
N PHE A 37 4.99 -2.44 1.36
CA PHE A 37 5.11 -2.52 -0.09
C PHE A 37 4.90 -1.18 -0.78
N ALA A 38 3.88 -0.41 -0.39
CA ALA A 38 3.69 0.93 -0.95
C ALA A 38 4.88 1.87 -0.68
N ARG A 39 5.52 1.78 0.50
CA ARG A 39 6.73 2.56 0.84
C ARG A 39 7.97 2.06 0.11
N GLU A 40 8.05 0.77 -0.19
CA GLU A 40 9.15 0.20 -0.96
C GLU A 40 9.04 0.57 -2.44
N PHE A 41 7.85 0.43 -3.02
CA PHE A 41 7.59 0.68 -4.45
C PHE A 41 7.46 2.17 -4.79
N THR A 42 7.08 3.02 -3.85
CA THR A 42 6.93 4.45 -4.07
C THR A 42 7.91 5.24 -3.20
N ALA A 43 8.98 5.75 -3.82
CA ALA A 43 10.03 6.52 -3.15
C ALA A 43 9.49 7.75 -2.38
N GLU A 44 8.41 8.37 -2.88
CA GLU A 44 7.74 9.48 -2.20
C GLU A 44 7.08 9.05 -0.88
N LEU A 45 6.44 7.89 -0.85
CA LEU A 45 5.82 7.34 0.36
C LEU A 45 6.86 6.88 1.38
N ARG A 46 8.04 6.47 0.90
CA ARG A 46 9.19 6.17 1.77
C ARG A 46 9.62 7.40 2.57
N GLN A 47 9.70 8.55 1.91
CA GLN A 47 10.10 9.82 2.54
C GLN A 47 8.95 10.47 3.31
N ARG A 48 7.71 10.29 2.86
CA ARG A 48 6.51 10.93 3.42
C ARG A 48 5.38 9.91 3.55
N PRO A 49 5.40 9.06 4.58
CA PRO A 49 4.34 8.07 4.80
C PRO A 49 2.96 8.69 5.03
N ASN A 50 2.90 9.97 5.43
CA ASN A 50 1.66 10.74 5.62
C ASN A 50 0.90 11.02 4.31
N LEU A 51 1.51 10.78 3.15
CA LEU A 51 0.84 10.92 1.85
C LEU A 51 -0.14 9.76 1.58
N ILE A 52 -0.04 8.65 2.31
CA ILE A 52 -0.99 7.55 2.23
C ILE A 52 -2.30 8.00 2.87
N SER A 53 -3.34 8.13 2.05
CA SER A 53 -4.66 8.54 2.49
C SER A 53 -5.48 7.35 2.98
N ALA A 54 -5.36 6.19 2.34
CA ALA A 54 -6.14 5.00 2.70
C ALA A 54 -5.47 3.72 2.23
N ILE A 55 -5.72 2.63 2.95
CA ILE A 55 -5.36 1.26 2.56
C ILE A 55 -6.64 0.44 2.68
N LEU A 56 -7.16 -0.03 1.55
CA LEU A 56 -8.44 -0.72 1.46
C LEU A 56 -8.23 -2.17 1.06
N LYS A 57 -8.77 -3.12 1.82
CA LYS A 57 -8.82 -4.52 1.41
C LYS A 57 -9.93 -4.67 0.36
N ILE A 58 -9.58 -5.12 -0.84
CA ILE A 58 -10.52 -5.24 -1.98
C ILE A 58 -10.79 -6.68 -2.42
N ALA A 59 -10.00 -7.66 -1.99
CA ALA A 59 -10.26 -9.09 -2.16
C ALA A 59 -9.59 -9.91 -1.05
#